data_AF-A0A819E681-F1
#
_entry.id   AF-A0A819E681-F1
#
_cell.length_a   1.000
_cell.length_b   1.000
_cell.length_c   1.000
_cell.angle_alpha   90.00
_cell.angle_beta   90.00
_cell.angle_gamma   90.00
#
_symmetry.space_group_name_H-M   'P 1'
#
loop_
_entity.id
_entity.type
_entity.pdbx_description
1 polymer ?
#
loop_
_entity_poly.entity_id
_entity_poly.type
_entity_poly.pdbx_seq_one_letter_code
_entity_poly.pdbx_strand_id
1 'polypeptide(L)'
;MRSSACTDLPNTYDIPGGHAEPKNVKEYTNENIVEEIISSTIAECLSETNVDRNTLLINSDFYIVIVMRSKRNYNRPVFEFCLRITMASDELQQCYNLQTQKEAYETTELKFWPIDKISDLLSPSNISISINPSCHAALTSYVCIFSPNLLE
;
A
#
# COMPACT_ATOMS: atom_id res chain seq x y z
N MET A 1 -4.66 7.62 -6.13
CA MET A 1 -3.89 8.74 -6.70
C MET A 1 -3.78 9.81 -5.65
N ARG A 2 -2.56 10.28 -5.38
CA ARG A 2 -2.30 11.33 -4.40
C ARG A 2 -2.89 12.66 -4.88
N SER A 3 -3.56 13.36 -3.96
CA SER A 3 -4.16 14.67 -4.23
C SER A 3 -3.11 15.69 -4.69
N SER A 4 -3.53 16.64 -5.52
CA SER A 4 -2.68 17.78 -5.90
C SER A 4 -2.33 18.69 -4.73
N ALA A 5 -3.08 18.59 -3.62
CA ALA A 5 -2.81 19.28 -2.37
C ALA A 5 -1.69 18.65 -1.52
N CYS A 6 -1.26 17.42 -1.84
CA CYS A 6 -0.16 16.76 -1.14
C CYS A 6 1.17 17.45 -1.44
N THR A 7 2.00 17.65 -0.40
CA THR A 7 3.35 18.22 -0.57
C THR A 7 4.30 17.26 -1.27
N ASP A 8 4.23 15.98 -0.91
CA ASP A 8 5.09 14.95 -1.47
C ASP A 8 4.41 14.24 -2.64
N LEU A 9 5.05 14.33 -3.81
CA LEU A 9 4.71 13.61 -5.05
C LEU A 9 3.22 13.68 -5.44
N PRO A 10 2.64 14.89 -5.58
CA PRO A 10 1.23 15.05 -5.97
C PRO A 10 0.95 14.46 -7.36
N ASN A 11 -0.30 14.05 -7.61
CA ASN A 11 -0.77 13.47 -8.88
C ASN A 11 -0.01 12.20 -9.32
N THR A 12 0.49 11.44 -8.35
CA THR A 12 1.08 10.11 -8.59
C THR A 12 0.17 9.02 -8.04
N TYR A 13 0.14 7.85 -8.68
CA TYR A 13 -0.45 6.67 -8.07
C TYR A 13 0.48 6.11 -7.02
N ASP A 14 -0.12 5.75 -5.90
CA ASP A 14 0.53 5.16 -4.75
C ASP A 14 -0.30 3.98 -4.27
N ILE A 15 0.27 3.19 -3.37
CA ILE A 15 -0.46 2.16 -2.63
C ILE A 15 -0.86 2.71 -1.25
N PRO A 16 -1.88 2.13 -0.59
CA PRO A 16 -2.18 2.48 0.79
C PRO A 16 -0.97 2.28 1.70
N GLY A 17 -0.69 3.27 2.54
CA GLY A 17 0.44 3.21 3.44
C GLY A 17 0.79 4.55 4.08
N GLY A 18 1.64 4.49 5.11
CA GLY A 18 2.00 5.66 5.89
C GLY A 18 3.24 5.42 6.73
N HIS A 19 3.60 6.43 7.51
CA HIS A 19 4.65 6.31 8.50
C HIS A 19 4.01 5.99 9.84
N ALA A 20 4.15 4.74 10.29
CA ALA A 20 3.69 4.32 11.59
C ALA A 20 4.27 5.24 12.69
N GLU A 21 3.39 5.90 13.43
CA GLU A 21 3.75 6.63 14.64
C GLU A 21 3.50 5.71 15.83
N PRO A 22 4.51 5.42 16.68
CA PRO A 22 4.32 4.58 17.85
C PRO A 22 3.38 5.30 18.84
N LYS A 23 2.12 4.87 18.87
CA LYS A 23 1.06 5.47 19.69
C LYS A 23 0.69 4.61 20.89
N ASN A 24 0.82 3.29 20.76
CA ASN A 24 0.32 2.34 21.76
C ASN A 24 1.41 1.54 22.48
N VAL A 25 2.68 1.74 22.13
CA VAL A 25 3.80 0.99 22.72
C VAL A 25 4.19 1.62 24.07
N LYS A 26 3.62 1.09 25.17
CA LYS A 26 4.01 1.48 26.54
C LYS A 26 5.39 0.94 26.93
N GLU A 27 5.73 -0.24 26.42
CA GLU A 27 7.02 -0.91 26.61
C GLU A 27 7.51 -1.45 25.26
N TYR A 28 8.76 -1.13 24.91
CA TYR A 28 9.39 -1.55 23.66
C TYR A 28 9.91 -3.00 23.76
N THR A 29 9.00 -3.96 23.77
CA THR A 29 9.33 -5.38 23.53
C THR A 29 9.27 -5.68 22.04
N ASN A 30 9.96 -6.73 21.59
CA ASN A 30 9.92 -7.13 20.18
C ASN A 30 8.49 -7.44 19.73
N GLU A 31 7.73 -8.10 20.58
CA GLU A 31 6.34 -8.49 20.33
C GLU A 31 5.45 -7.26 20.15
N ASN A 32 5.55 -6.28 21.06
CA ASN A 32 4.76 -5.04 20.98
C ASN A 32 5.14 -4.22 19.75
N ILE A 33 6.42 -4.19 19.36
CA ILE A 33 6.87 -3.47 18.17
C ILE A 33 6.30 -4.12 16.90
N VAL A 34 6.34 -5.45 16.80
CA VAL A 34 5.79 -6.17 15.65
C VAL A 34 4.28 -5.98 15.57
N GLU A 35 3.57 -6.06 16.71
CA GLU A 35 2.14 -5.82 16.77
C GLU A 35 1.77 -4.39 16.36
N GLU A 36 2.51 -3.39 16.82
CA GLU A 36 2.28 -1.99 16.43
C GLU A 36 2.53 -1.78 14.92
N ILE A 37 3.60 -2.35 14.36
CA ILE A 37 3.88 -2.26 12.92
C ILE A 37 2.72 -2.83 12.12
N ILE A 38 2.29 -4.06 12.42
CA ILE A 38 1.19 -4.72 11.70
C ILE A 38 -0.11 -3.94 11.88
N SER A 39 -0.41 -3.50 13.11
CA SER A 39 -1.64 -2.77 13.42
C SER A 39 -1.69 -1.41 12.74
N SER A 40 -0.56 -0.70 12.67
CA SER A 40 -0.46 0.58 11.96
C SER A 40 -0.67 0.42 10.46
N THR A 41 -0.06 -0.60 9.83
CA THR A 41 -0.29 -0.90 8.41
C THR A 41 -1.75 -1.20 8.11
N ILE A 42 -2.41 -2.01 8.97
CA ILE A 42 -3.84 -2.28 8.82
C ILE A 42 -4.62 -0.96 8.96
N ALA A 43 -4.33 -0.18 10.00
CA ALA A 43 -5.04 1.08 10.25
C ALA A 43 -4.92 2.06 9.07
N GLU A 44 -3.74 2.18 8.44
CA GLU A 44 -3.56 3.01 7.24
C GLU A 44 -4.37 2.49 6.05
N CYS A 45 -4.37 1.18 5.83
CA CYS A 45 -5.20 0.58 4.79
C CYS A 45 -6.68 0.93 4.99
N LEU A 46 -7.20 0.83 6.22
CA LEU A 46 -8.59 1.16 6.53
C LEU A 46 -8.87 2.67 6.44
N SER A 47 -7.93 3.52 6.90
CA SER A 47 -8.07 4.98 6.94
C SER A 47 -8.09 5.62 5.56
N GLU A 48 -7.49 4.97 4.55
CA GLU A 48 -7.48 5.41 3.16
C GLU A 48 -8.62 4.82 2.32
N THR A 49 -8.95 3.54 2.54
CA THR A 49 -9.88 2.79 1.67
C THR A 49 -11.30 2.67 2.20
N ASN A 50 -11.53 2.97 3.48
CA ASN A 50 -12.82 2.86 4.15
C ASN A 50 -13.40 1.43 4.21
N VAL A 51 -12.57 0.39 4.05
CA VAL A 51 -13.01 -1.01 4.17
C VAL A 51 -13.16 -1.44 5.62
N ASP A 52 -13.95 -2.49 5.86
CA ASP A 52 -14.08 -3.09 7.19
C ASP A 52 -12.91 -4.05 7.48
N ARG A 53 -12.34 -3.97 8.69
CA ARG A 53 -11.19 -4.79 9.10
C ARG A 53 -11.44 -6.31 8.94
N ASN A 54 -12.67 -6.77 9.11
CA ASN A 54 -13.02 -8.19 9.03
C ASN A 54 -12.95 -8.76 7.61
N THR A 55 -12.86 -7.89 6.61
CA THR A 55 -12.66 -8.32 5.22
C THR A 55 -11.21 -8.64 4.91
N LEU A 56 -10.26 -8.16 5.73
CA LEU A 56 -8.83 -8.44 5.58
C LEU A 56 -8.51 -9.85 6.07
N LEU A 57 -7.84 -10.63 5.22
CA LEU A 57 -7.44 -12.02 5.47
C LEU A 57 -6.14 -12.12 6.29
N ILE A 58 -6.08 -11.40 7.41
CA ILE A 58 -4.84 -11.23 8.20
C ILE A 58 -4.33 -12.56 8.78
N ASN A 59 -5.24 -13.47 9.13
CA ASN A 59 -4.89 -14.75 9.77
C ASN A 59 -4.65 -15.90 8.79
N SER A 60 -4.98 -15.72 7.50
CA SER A 60 -4.84 -16.78 6.49
C SER A 60 -3.89 -16.41 5.36
N ASP A 61 -3.81 -15.13 4.98
CA ASP A 61 -3.08 -14.67 3.79
C ASP A 61 -2.52 -13.25 3.97
N PHE A 62 -1.63 -13.10 4.95
CA PHE A 62 -0.88 -11.87 5.22
C PHE A 62 0.61 -12.12 5.01
N TYR A 63 1.25 -11.29 4.20
CA TYR A 63 2.67 -11.44 3.90
C TYR A 63 3.44 -10.17 4.18
N ILE A 64 4.58 -10.31 4.86
CA ILE A 64 5.56 -9.24 5.03
C ILE A 64 6.58 -9.34 3.92
N VAL A 65 6.71 -8.27 3.14
CA VAL A 65 7.69 -8.11 2.08
C VAL A 65 8.68 -7.04 2.51
N ILE A 66 9.94 -7.41 2.72
CA ILE A 66 10.94 -6.46 3.22
C ILE A 66 11.71 -5.89 2.03
N VAL A 67 11.60 -4.57 1.81
CA VAL A 67 12.35 -3.86 0.78
C VAL A 67 13.38 -2.97 1.45
N MET A 68 14.64 -3.41 1.47
CA MET A 68 15.68 -2.63 2.13
C MET A 68 16.39 -1.68 1.16
N ARG A 69 16.20 -0.39 1.46
CA ARG A 69 16.99 0.79 1.07
C ARG A 69 17.08 1.03 -0.44
N SER A 70 16.29 1.99 -0.92
CA SER A 70 16.55 2.65 -2.20
C SER A 70 17.21 4.00 -1.96
N LYS A 71 18.14 4.41 -2.85
CA LYS A 71 18.66 5.79 -2.87
C LYS A 71 17.55 6.82 -3.07
N ARG A 72 16.47 6.41 -3.75
CA ARG A 72 15.28 7.24 -4.02
C ARG A 72 14.48 7.55 -2.74
N ASN A 73 14.57 6.70 -1.72
CA ASN A 73 13.91 6.89 -0.41
C ASN A 73 14.90 7.33 0.68
N TYR A 74 15.99 8.04 0.32
CA TYR A 74 17.03 8.50 1.26
C TYR A 74 17.64 7.39 2.12
N ASN A 75 17.68 6.15 1.60
CA ASN A 75 18.11 4.95 2.32
C ASN A 75 17.27 4.60 3.58
N ARG A 76 16.07 5.15 3.71
CA ARG A 76 15.13 4.74 4.77
C ARG A 76 14.67 3.29 4.50
N PRO A 77 14.67 2.41 5.51
CA PRO A 77 14.08 1.09 5.37
C PRO A 77 12.57 1.23 5.20
N VAL A 78 11.98 0.40 4.34
CA VAL A 78 10.53 0.34 4.14
C VAL A 78 10.08 -1.11 4.31
N PHE A 79 9.02 -1.30 5.08
CA PHE A 79 8.32 -2.58 5.18
C PHE A 79 7.11 -2.50 4.27
N GLU A 80 7.04 -3.42 3.32
CA GLU A 80 5.89 -3.57 2.44
C GLU A 80 5.06 -4.74 2.94
N PHE A 81 3.74 -4.63 2.85
CA PHE A 81 2.83 -5.68 3.28
C PHE A 81 1.90 -6.02 2.13
N CYS A 82 1.78 -7.31 1.83
CA CYS A 82 0.77 -7.80 0.91
C CYS A 82 -0.43 -8.28 1.71
N LEU A 83 -1.52 -7.53 1.60
CA LEU A 83 -2.81 -7.82 2.22
C LEU A 83 -3.74 -8.45 1.19
N ARG A 84 -4.46 -9.50 1.60
CA ARG A 84 -5.61 -10.00 0.85
C ARG A 84 -6.90 -9.59 1.53
N ILE A 85 -7.93 -9.37 0.72
CA ILE A 85 -9.26 -8.98 1.15
C ILE A 85 -10.28 -9.91 0.49
N THR A 86 -11.38 -10.22 1.17
CA THR A 86 -12.48 -11.05 0.65
C THR A 86 -13.41 -10.29 -0.30
N MET A 87 -13.33 -8.96 -0.29
CA MET A 87 -14.20 -8.04 -1.01
C MET A 87 -13.79 -7.94 -2.49
N ALA A 88 -14.77 -7.85 -3.39
CA ALA A 88 -14.53 -7.59 -4.81
C ALA A 88 -14.13 -6.12 -5.06
N SER A 89 -13.47 -5.82 -6.18
CA SER A 89 -13.03 -4.45 -6.53
C SER A 89 -14.18 -3.45 -6.55
N ASP A 90 -15.36 -3.85 -7.05
CA ASP A 90 -16.52 -2.96 -7.17
C ASP A 90 -17.10 -2.58 -5.81
N GLU A 91 -17.12 -3.54 -4.87
CA GLU A 91 -17.53 -3.31 -3.48
C GLU A 91 -16.53 -2.40 -2.76
N LEU A 92 -15.23 -2.61 -2.98
CA LEU A 92 -14.17 -1.78 -2.41
C LEU A 92 -14.24 -0.35 -2.95
N GLN A 93 -14.51 -0.19 -4.25
CA GLN A 93 -14.74 1.11 -4.87
C GLN A 93 -15.94 1.82 -4.24
N GLN A 94 -17.02 1.10 -3.93
CA GLN A 94 -18.18 1.68 -3.25
C GLN A 94 -17.80 2.18 -1.85
N CYS A 95 -17.05 1.39 -1.07
CA CYS A 95 -16.53 1.82 0.24
C CYS A 95 -15.69 3.10 0.14
N TYR A 96 -14.73 3.14 -0.79
CA TYR A 96 -13.87 4.30 -1.02
C TYR A 96 -14.69 5.55 -1.41
N ASN A 97 -15.69 5.39 -2.27
CA ASN A 97 -16.52 6.50 -2.76
C ASN A 97 -17.37 7.16 -1.69
N LEU A 98 -17.57 6.52 -0.52
CA LEU A 98 -18.26 7.16 0.61
C LEU A 98 -17.47 8.36 1.13
N GLN A 99 -16.14 8.36 1.01
CA GLN A 99 -15.26 9.48 1.40
C GLN A 99 -15.48 9.94 2.86
N THR A 100 -15.87 9.00 3.74
CA THR A 100 -16.11 9.24 5.17
C THR A 100 -14.90 8.91 6.05
N GLN A 101 -13.86 8.33 5.47
CA GLN A 101 -12.64 7.92 6.14
C GLN A 101 -11.75 9.11 6.52
N LYS A 102 -10.90 8.92 7.54
CA LYS A 102 -10.10 9.99 8.17
C LYS A 102 -9.20 10.74 7.17
N GLU A 103 -8.62 10.02 6.21
CA GLU A 103 -7.66 10.56 5.24
C GLU A 103 -8.25 10.68 3.82
N ALA A 104 -9.59 10.81 3.70
CA ALA A 104 -10.26 10.91 2.40
C ALA A 104 -9.74 12.06 1.51
N TYR A 105 -9.17 13.11 2.10
CA TYR A 105 -8.64 14.27 1.39
C TYR A 105 -7.26 14.03 0.76
N GLU A 106 -6.51 13.01 1.19
CA GLU A 106 -5.15 12.74 0.72
C GLU A 106 -5.12 12.13 -0.69
N THR A 107 -6.23 11.52 -1.11
CA THR A 107 -6.33 10.85 -2.41
C THR A 107 -7.53 11.35 -3.21
N THR A 108 -7.42 11.29 -4.53
CA THR A 108 -8.47 11.75 -5.46
C THR A 108 -9.09 10.63 -6.28
N GLU A 109 -8.46 9.46 -6.29
CA GLU A 109 -8.88 8.32 -7.10
C GLU A 109 -8.37 7.02 -6.48
N LEU A 110 -9.21 6.00 -6.51
CA LEU A 110 -8.81 4.62 -6.31
C LEU A 110 -8.87 3.89 -7.66
N LYS A 111 -7.84 3.08 -7.95
CA LYS A 111 -7.75 2.34 -9.21
C LYS A 111 -7.23 0.93 -8.97
N PHE A 112 -7.84 -0.01 -9.68
CA PHE A 112 -7.49 -1.43 -9.63
C PHE A 112 -6.75 -1.82 -10.90
N TRP A 113 -5.67 -2.57 -10.74
CA TRP A 113 -4.95 -3.19 -11.84
C TRP A 113 -5.02 -4.70 -11.72
N PRO A 114 -5.36 -5.42 -12.81
CA PRO A 114 -5.17 -6.86 -12.87
C PRO A 114 -3.71 -7.25 -12.58
N ILE A 115 -3.51 -8.33 -11.84
CA ILE A 115 -2.17 -8.77 -11.41
C ILE A 115 -1.26 -9.05 -12.62
N ASP A 116 -1.82 -9.66 -13.66
CA ASP A 116 -1.13 -9.96 -14.93
C ASP A 116 -0.75 -8.71 -15.74
N LYS A 117 -1.20 -7.52 -15.32
CA LYS A 117 -0.89 -6.21 -15.92
C LYS A 117 0.06 -5.36 -15.09
N ILE A 118 0.56 -5.88 -13.96
CA ILE A 118 1.50 -5.13 -13.12
C ILE A 118 2.84 -4.92 -13.85
N SER A 119 3.32 -5.89 -14.64
CA SER A 119 4.56 -5.75 -15.40
C SER A 119 4.51 -4.61 -16.42
N ASP A 120 3.37 -4.46 -17.10
CA ASP A 120 3.12 -3.32 -18.01
C ASP A 120 3.27 -1.99 -17.25
N LEU A 121 2.71 -1.91 -16.05
CA LEU A 121 2.75 -0.71 -15.20
C LEU A 121 4.18 -0.38 -14.73
N LEU A 122 5.02 -1.39 -14.51
CA LEU A 122 6.41 -1.23 -14.09
C LEU A 122 7.35 -0.85 -15.25
N SER A 123 6.90 -1.02 -16.50
CA SER A 123 7.72 -0.75 -17.69
C SER A 123 7.96 0.76 -17.90
N PRO A 124 9.20 1.19 -18.16
CA PRO A 124 9.53 2.59 -18.44
C PRO A 124 8.79 3.19 -19.66
N SER A 125 8.30 2.33 -20.58
CA SER A 125 7.59 2.76 -21.78
C SER A 125 6.15 3.21 -21.53
N ASN A 126 5.58 2.92 -20.35
CA ASN A 126 4.22 3.34 -19.97
C ASN A 126 4.20 4.74 -19.33
N ILE A 127 4.67 5.73 -20.09
CA ILE A 127 4.83 7.14 -19.67
C ILE A 127 3.49 7.79 -19.25
N SER A 128 2.34 7.20 -19.62
CA SER A 128 1.01 7.78 -19.35
C SER A 128 0.59 7.77 -17.88
N ILE A 129 1.26 6.97 -17.03
CA ILE A 129 0.90 6.84 -15.61
C ILE A 129 2.12 7.19 -14.75
N SER A 130 1.98 8.20 -13.90
CA SER A 130 3.01 8.56 -12.92
C SER A 130 2.79 7.77 -11.64
N ILE A 131 3.79 6.98 -11.23
CA ILE A 131 3.75 6.12 -10.05
C ILE A 131 4.79 6.60 -9.04
N ASN A 132 4.41 6.63 -7.76
CA ASN A 132 5.34 6.94 -6.67
C ASN A 132 6.50 5.91 -6.67
N PRO A 133 7.77 6.33 -6.55
CA PRO A 133 8.90 5.41 -6.40
C PRO A 133 8.75 4.33 -5.32
N SER A 134 8.07 4.60 -4.20
CA SER A 134 7.77 3.56 -3.19
C SER A 134 6.82 2.51 -3.74
N CYS A 135 5.69 2.94 -4.32
CA CYS A 135 4.74 2.06 -4.99
C CYS A 135 5.39 1.22 -6.11
N HIS A 136 6.26 1.81 -6.94
CA HIS A 136 7.01 1.06 -7.95
C HIS A 136 7.87 -0.05 -7.34
N ALA A 137 8.58 0.25 -6.25
CA ALA A 137 9.40 -0.74 -5.53
C ALA A 137 8.55 -1.84 -4.87
N ALA A 138 7.41 -1.48 -4.28
CA ALA A 138 6.47 -2.42 -3.67
C ALA A 138 5.90 -3.40 -4.70
N LEU A 139 5.41 -2.88 -5.83
CA LEU A 139 4.89 -3.67 -6.93
C LEU A 139 5.96 -4.55 -7.57
N THR A 140 7.18 -4.03 -7.76
CA THR A 140 8.32 -4.84 -8.22
C THR A 140 8.60 -6.01 -7.28
N SER A 141 8.61 -5.75 -5.97
CA SER A 141 8.87 -6.77 -4.95
C SER A 141 7.75 -7.81 -4.91
N TYR A 142 6.49 -7.39 -5.04
CA TYR A 142 5.35 -8.28 -5.16
C TYR A 142 5.50 -9.23 -6.35
N VAL A 143 5.80 -8.69 -7.54
CA VAL A 143 5.96 -9.51 -8.75
C VAL A 143 7.13 -10.49 -8.59
N CYS A 144 8.27 -10.05 -8.09
CA CYS A 144 9.43 -10.92 -7.87
C CYS A 144 9.14 -12.11 -6.92
N ILE A 145 8.30 -11.90 -5.89
CA ILE A 145 8.05 -12.91 -4.86
C ILE A 145 6.86 -13.80 -5.23
N PHE A 146 5.76 -13.22 -5.71
CA PHE A 146 4.48 -13.91 -5.85
C PHE A 146 4.07 -14.16 -7.30
N SER A 147 4.73 -13.54 -8.28
CA SER A 147 4.40 -13.70 -9.70
C SER A 147 5.66 -13.60 -10.59
N PRO A 148 6.71 -14.39 -10.32
CA PRO A 148 8.01 -14.23 -10.97
C PRO A 148 7.95 -14.36 -12.50
N ASN A 149 6.99 -15.14 -13.00
CA ASN A 149 6.77 -15.36 -14.43
C ASN A 149 6.27 -14.11 -15.19
N LEU A 150 5.94 -13.01 -14.49
CA LEU A 150 5.50 -11.75 -15.14
C LEU A 150 6.65 -10.81 -15.52
N LEU A 151 7.91 -11.13 -15.16
CA LEU A 151 9.09 -10.32 -15.49
C LEU A 151 9.90 -10.86 -16.68
N GLU A 152 9.44 -11.95 -17.31
CA GLU A 152 10.07 -12.55 -18.50
C GLU A 152 9.66 -11.87 -19.81
#